data_AF-A0A534NZN9-F1
#
_entry.id   AF-A0A534NZN9-F1
#
_cell.length_a   1.000
_cell.length_b   1.000
_cell.length_c   1.000
_cell.angle_alpha   90.00
_cell.angle_beta   90.00
_cell.angle_gamma   90.00
#
_symmetry.space_group_name_H-M   'P 1'
#
loop_
_entity.id
_entity.type
_entity.pdbx_description
1 polymer ?
#
loop_
_entity_poly.entity_id
_entity_poly.type
_entity_poly.pdbx_seq_one_letter_code
_entity_poly.pdbx_strand_id
1 'polypeptide(L)'
;MAFSILPRDDSFFDLFDSLSAKALEAARALEETFERWDRLEERIRAIKDLEHACDEITHRTMDKLNSTFITPLEPEDIHTLVSRLDDIVDHIDSVAGRLLIYAVKAPTEEAKLLSQVLTRACVEVQKSVAGLRNMKDPEMLRRLSVEINRLENESDEVLRHA
;
A
#
# COMPACT_ATOMS: atom_id res chain seq x y z
N MET A 1 -9.91 30.74 22.79
CA MET A 1 -10.05 29.29 23.02
C MET A 1 -11.25 28.80 22.22
N ALA A 2 -11.03 28.18 21.07
CA ALA A 2 -12.11 27.59 20.29
C ALA A 2 -12.34 26.16 20.80
N PHE A 3 -13.43 25.96 21.52
CA PHE A 3 -13.90 24.61 21.87
C PHE A 3 -14.45 23.96 20.59
N SER A 4 -13.77 22.92 20.11
CA SER A 4 -14.35 21.98 19.15
C SER A 4 -15.37 21.13 19.91
N ILE A 5 -16.67 21.43 19.74
CA ILE A 5 -17.77 20.78 20.48
C ILE A 5 -18.11 19.39 19.91
N LEU A 6 -17.44 18.95 18.84
CA LEU A 6 -17.63 17.62 18.25
C LEU A 6 -16.30 16.85 18.27
N PRO A 7 -16.28 15.60 18.80
CA PRO A 7 -15.11 14.74 18.72
C PRO A 7 -14.82 14.45 17.23
N ARG A 8 -13.56 14.62 16.81
CA ARG A 8 -13.11 14.06 15.54
C ARG A 8 -12.98 12.56 15.71
N ASP A 9 -13.43 11.80 14.73
CA ASP A 9 -13.30 10.36 14.75
C ASP A 9 -11.90 9.95 14.30
N ASP A 10 -10.99 9.82 15.27
CA ASP A 10 -9.59 9.44 15.01
C ASP A 10 -9.44 7.99 14.51
N SER A 11 -10.52 7.19 14.50
CA SER A 11 -10.46 5.80 14.02
C SER A 11 -10.26 5.67 12.50
N PHE A 12 -10.42 6.75 11.72
CA PHE A 12 -9.99 6.77 10.33
C PHE A 12 -8.48 6.55 10.19
N PHE A 13 -7.67 7.12 11.08
CA PHE A 13 -6.22 6.91 11.05
C PHE A 13 -5.85 5.45 11.32
N ASP A 14 -6.58 4.77 12.21
CA ASP A 14 -6.38 3.34 12.46
C ASP A 14 -6.69 2.49 11.22
N LEU A 15 -7.69 2.89 10.42
CA LEU A 15 -8.02 2.25 9.14
C LEU A 15 -6.93 2.50 8.10
N PHE A 16 -6.41 3.73 7.99
CA PHE A 16 -5.30 4.04 7.07
C PHE A 16 -4.03 3.28 7.44
N ASP A 17 -3.69 3.24 8.73
CA ASP A 17 -2.56 2.47 9.25
C ASP A 17 -2.71 0.97 8.92
N SER A 18 -3.94 0.44 9.04
CA SER A 18 -4.23 -0.96 8.69
C SER A 18 -4.10 -1.24 7.19
N LEU A 19 -4.61 -0.35 6.33
CA LEU A 19 -4.48 -0.48 4.86
C LEU A 19 -3.02 -0.43 4.42
N SER A 20 -2.26 0.56 4.90
CA SER A 20 -0.84 0.67 4.54
C SER A 20 0.00 -0.49 5.08
N ALA A 21 -0.38 -1.08 6.22
CA ALA A 21 0.21 -2.33 6.69
C ALA A 21 -0.09 -3.51 5.78
N LYS A 22 -1.32 -3.64 5.26
CA LYS A 22 -1.66 -4.68 4.27
C LYS A 22 -0.91 -4.51 2.96
N ALA A 23 -0.76 -3.28 2.46
CA ALA A 23 0.08 -2.98 1.30
C ALA A 23 1.53 -3.45 1.50
N LEU A 24 2.13 -3.19 2.67
CA LEU A 24 3.48 -3.65 2.98
C LEU A 24 3.57 -5.18 3.16
N GLU A 25 2.57 -5.82 3.77
CA GLU A 25 2.49 -7.29 3.88
C GLU A 25 2.43 -7.94 2.49
N ALA A 26 1.60 -7.41 1.59
CA ALA A 26 1.48 -7.89 0.22
C ALA A 26 2.78 -7.72 -0.57
N ALA A 27 3.43 -6.55 -0.46
CA ALA A 27 4.70 -6.30 -1.15
C ALA A 27 5.80 -7.29 -0.72
N ARG A 28 5.91 -7.54 0.60
CA ARG A 28 6.85 -8.54 1.15
C ARG A 28 6.51 -9.96 0.71
N ALA A 29 5.24 -10.31 0.63
CA ALA A 29 4.82 -11.64 0.15
C ALA A 29 5.20 -11.84 -1.32
N LEU A 30 5.07 -10.81 -2.15
CA LEU A 30 5.51 -10.84 -3.55
C LEU A 30 7.03 -10.93 -3.67
N GLU A 31 7.77 -10.12 -2.91
CA GLU A 31 9.23 -10.19 -2.84
C GLU A 31 9.70 -11.59 -2.43
N GLU A 32 9.12 -12.17 -1.37
CA GLU A 32 9.46 -13.54 -0.96
C GLU A 32 9.11 -14.57 -2.05
N THR A 33 8.03 -14.36 -2.80
CA THR A 33 7.66 -15.24 -3.92
C THR A 33 8.72 -15.21 -5.03
N PHE A 34 9.30 -14.06 -5.32
CA PHE A 34 10.37 -13.93 -6.31
C PHE A 34 11.73 -14.41 -5.80
N GLU A 35 12.02 -14.25 -4.51
CA GLU A 35 13.25 -14.78 -3.90
C GLU A 35 13.20 -16.30 -3.75
N ARG A 36 12.06 -16.81 -3.30
CA ARG A 36 11.81 -18.23 -3.05
C ARG A 36 10.76 -18.71 -4.04
N TRP A 37 11.26 -19.08 -5.22
CA TRP A 37 10.45 -19.60 -6.32
C TRP A 37 10.00 -21.04 -6.09
N ASP A 38 9.37 -21.29 -4.94
CA ASP A 38 8.84 -22.56 -4.48
C ASP A 38 7.35 -22.43 -4.14
N ARG A 39 6.58 -23.51 -4.29
CA ARG A 39 5.16 -23.55 -3.87
C ARG A 39 4.33 -22.37 -4.39
N LEU A 40 4.55 -22.01 -5.66
CA LEU A 40 4.02 -20.79 -6.28
C LEU A 40 2.50 -20.62 -6.10
N GLU A 41 1.72 -21.70 -6.25
CA GLU A 41 0.26 -21.64 -6.01
C GLU A 41 -0.10 -21.26 -4.57
N GLU A 42 0.61 -21.78 -3.57
CA GLU A 42 0.37 -21.48 -2.15
C GLU A 42 0.70 -20.01 -1.86
N ARG A 43 1.84 -19.54 -2.39
CA ARG A 43 2.28 -18.15 -2.22
C ARG A 43 1.32 -17.15 -2.87
N ILE A 44 0.83 -17.45 -4.07
CA ILE A 44 -0.16 -16.60 -4.76
C ILE A 44 -1.49 -16.61 -4.03
N ARG A 45 -1.95 -17.75 -3.49
CA ARG A 45 -3.15 -17.77 -2.63
C ARG A 45 -2.98 -16.89 -1.40
N ALA A 46 -1.82 -16.90 -0.75
CA ALA A 46 -1.56 -16.02 0.38
C ALA A 46 -1.59 -14.53 0.00
N ILE A 47 -1.11 -14.16 -1.20
CA ILE A 47 -1.25 -12.80 -1.73
C ILE A 47 -2.72 -12.47 -1.98
N LYS A 48 -3.50 -13.41 -2.53
CA LYS A 48 -4.95 -13.20 -2.74
C LYS A 48 -5.71 -12.99 -1.43
N ASP A 49 -5.34 -13.72 -0.38
CA ASP A 49 -5.93 -13.55 0.95
C ASP A 49 -5.59 -12.17 1.55
N LEU A 50 -4.41 -11.61 1.22
CA LEU A 50 -4.04 -10.25 1.62
C LEU A 50 -4.83 -9.18 0.86
N GLU A 51 -5.09 -9.41 -0.43
CA GLU A 51 -5.96 -8.53 -1.24
C GLU A 51 -7.39 -8.51 -0.70
N HIS A 52 -8.02 -9.67 -0.48
CA HIS A 52 -9.35 -9.71 0.13
C HIS A 52 -9.39 -9.00 1.50
N ALA A 53 -8.35 -9.16 2.32
CA ALA A 53 -8.26 -8.46 3.60
C ALA A 53 -8.09 -6.93 3.44
N CYS A 54 -7.44 -6.47 2.37
CA CYS A 54 -7.33 -5.05 2.03
C CYS A 54 -8.70 -4.50 1.60
N ASP A 55 -9.37 -5.18 0.67
CA ASP A 55 -10.73 -4.85 0.19
C ASP A 55 -11.72 -4.68 1.34
N GLU A 56 -11.71 -5.60 2.31
CA GLU A 56 -12.57 -5.51 3.49
C GLU A 56 -12.33 -4.22 4.29
N ILE A 57 -11.07 -3.80 4.44
CA ILE A 57 -10.73 -2.56 5.15
C ILE A 57 -11.11 -1.34 4.30
N THR A 58 -10.88 -1.38 2.99
CA THR A 58 -11.29 -0.35 2.03
C THR A 58 -12.80 -0.13 2.10
N HIS A 59 -13.60 -1.20 1.97
CA HIS A 59 -15.06 -1.14 2.09
C HIS A 59 -15.51 -0.58 3.43
N ARG A 60 -14.96 -1.07 4.55
CA ARG A 60 -15.27 -0.54 5.89
C ARG A 60 -14.95 0.95 6.02
N THR A 61 -13.88 1.40 5.39
CA THR A 61 -13.48 2.82 5.42
C THR A 61 -14.44 3.67 4.61
N MET A 62 -14.90 3.19 3.44
CA MET A 62 -15.88 3.87 2.60
C MET A 62 -17.26 3.94 3.28
N ASP A 63 -17.72 2.85 3.92
CA ASP A 63 -18.96 2.83 4.69
C ASP A 63 -18.92 3.83 5.85
N LYS A 64 -17.78 3.89 6.55
CA LYS A 64 -17.54 4.87 7.60
C LYS A 64 -17.55 6.30 7.05
N LEU A 65 -16.89 6.55 5.92
CA LEU A 65 -16.85 7.84 5.25
C LEU A 65 -18.27 8.33 4.90
N ASN A 66 -19.10 7.45 4.32
CA ASN A 66 -20.47 7.77 3.93
C ASN A 66 -21.42 8.02 5.12
N SER A 67 -21.09 7.47 6.30
CA SER A 67 -21.91 7.60 7.52
C SER A 67 -21.40 8.64 8.51
N THR A 68 -20.24 9.26 8.24
CA THR A 68 -19.60 10.22 9.14
C THR A 68 -19.75 11.65 8.63
N PHE A 69 -20.36 12.52 9.44
CA PHE A 69 -20.55 13.93 9.07
C PHE A 69 -19.31 14.80 9.26
N ILE A 70 -18.41 14.45 10.20
CA ILE A 70 -17.18 15.20 10.48
C ILE A 70 -15.98 14.25 10.37
N THR A 71 -15.17 14.46 9.35
CA THR A 71 -13.97 13.67 9.04
C THR A 71 -12.68 14.38 9.46
N PRO A 72 -11.57 13.65 9.69
CA PRO A 72 -10.30 14.27 10.07
C PRO A 72 -9.57 14.96 8.91
N LEU A 73 -9.86 14.58 7.67
CA LEU A 73 -9.36 15.14 6.41
C LEU A 73 -10.55 15.41 5.48
N GLU A 74 -10.31 16.05 4.33
CA GLU A 74 -11.36 16.23 3.32
C GLU A 74 -11.85 14.87 2.82
N PRO A 75 -13.18 14.65 2.68
CA PRO A 75 -13.71 13.35 2.27
C PRO A 75 -13.13 12.82 0.95
N GLU A 76 -12.86 13.71 -0.01
CA GLU A 76 -12.24 13.36 -1.30
C GLU A 76 -10.79 12.88 -1.13
N ASP A 77 -10.03 13.49 -0.21
CA ASP A 77 -8.67 13.05 0.12
C ASP A 77 -8.67 11.69 0.80
N ILE A 78 -9.62 11.44 1.71
CA ILE A 78 -9.77 10.13 2.36
C ILE A 78 -10.09 9.05 1.32
N HIS A 79 -11.06 9.32 0.45
CA HIS A 79 -11.42 8.40 -0.62
C HIS A 79 -10.20 8.10 -1.50
N THR A 80 -9.51 9.14 -1.96
CA THR A 80 -8.32 9.01 -2.80
C THR A 80 -7.22 8.22 -2.11
N LEU A 81 -6.90 8.53 -0.85
CA LEU A 81 -5.87 7.85 -0.08
C LEU A 81 -6.16 6.35 0.02
N VAL A 82 -7.39 6.00 0.41
CA VAL A 82 -7.79 4.60 0.60
C VAL A 82 -7.74 3.84 -0.71
N SER A 83 -8.34 4.38 -1.79
CA SER A 83 -8.31 3.74 -3.11
C SER A 83 -6.88 3.57 -3.63
N ARG A 84 -5.97 4.53 -3.39
CA ARG A 84 -4.58 4.41 -3.83
C ARG A 84 -3.76 3.39 -3.03
N LEU A 85 -4.09 3.16 -1.76
CA LEU A 85 -3.47 2.09 -0.97
C LEU A 85 -3.95 0.71 -1.44
N ASP A 86 -5.24 0.61 -1.77
CA ASP A 86 -5.90 -0.56 -2.34
C ASP A 86 -5.30 -0.95 -3.71
N ASP A 87 -5.15 0.04 -4.60
CA ASP A 87 -4.53 -0.12 -5.94
C ASP A 87 -3.15 -0.82 -5.87
N ILE A 88 -2.35 -0.56 -4.82
CA ILE A 88 -1.04 -1.20 -4.63
C ILE A 88 -1.21 -2.71 -4.44
N VAL A 89 -2.14 -3.12 -3.59
CA VAL A 89 -2.40 -4.54 -3.28
C VAL A 89 -3.02 -5.24 -4.48
N ASP A 90 -3.95 -4.59 -5.17
CA ASP A 90 -4.56 -5.09 -6.41
C ASP A 90 -3.51 -5.35 -7.50
N HIS A 91 -2.57 -4.42 -7.67
CA HIS A 91 -1.48 -4.60 -8.63
C HIS A 91 -0.55 -5.76 -8.23
N ILE A 92 -0.28 -5.95 -6.94
CA ILE A 92 0.48 -7.09 -6.43
C ILE A 92 -0.25 -8.41 -6.70
N ASP A 93 -1.53 -8.52 -6.39
CA ASP A 93 -2.36 -9.70 -6.69
C ASP A 93 -2.39 -9.99 -8.20
N SER A 94 -2.54 -8.94 -9.00
CA SER A 94 -2.55 -9.05 -10.46
C SER A 94 -1.22 -9.59 -11.01
N VAL A 95 -0.09 -9.11 -10.48
CA VAL A 95 1.24 -9.65 -10.84
C VAL A 95 1.33 -11.12 -10.42
N ALA A 96 0.97 -11.44 -9.19
CA ALA A 96 1.00 -12.79 -8.64
C ALA A 96 0.18 -13.77 -9.51
N GLY A 97 -1.07 -13.44 -9.84
CA GLY A 97 -1.92 -14.24 -10.71
C GLY A 97 -1.35 -14.44 -12.12
N ARG A 98 -0.73 -13.40 -12.70
CA ARG A 98 -0.09 -13.50 -14.03
C ARG A 98 1.07 -14.49 -14.06
N LEU A 99 1.77 -14.72 -12.95
CA LEU A 99 2.85 -15.73 -12.88
C LEU A 99 2.34 -17.13 -13.24
N LEU A 100 1.13 -17.50 -12.77
CA LEU A 100 0.49 -18.77 -13.10
C LEU A 100 -0.11 -18.76 -14.50
N ILE A 101 -0.85 -17.71 -14.86
CA ILE A 101 -1.54 -17.61 -16.16
C ILE A 101 -0.56 -17.73 -17.31
N TYR A 102 0.61 -17.09 -17.19
CA TYR A 102 1.66 -17.14 -18.21
C TYR A 102 2.65 -18.30 -18.03
N ALA A 103 2.42 -19.17 -17.05
CA ALA A 103 3.26 -20.33 -16.75
C ALA A 103 4.76 -19.97 -16.65
N VAL A 104 5.06 -18.86 -15.96
CA VAL A 104 6.42 -18.34 -15.77
C VAL A 104 7.28 -19.42 -15.13
N LYS A 105 8.48 -19.66 -15.68
CA LYS A 105 9.36 -20.76 -15.24
C LYS A 105 10.26 -20.36 -14.09
N ALA A 106 10.74 -19.13 -14.10
CA ALA A 106 11.58 -18.54 -13.06
C ALA A 106 11.44 -17.01 -13.16
N PRO A 107 11.65 -16.28 -12.06
CA PRO A 107 11.68 -14.83 -12.09
C PRO A 107 13.01 -14.35 -12.65
N THR A 108 12.98 -13.23 -13.37
CA THR A 108 14.21 -12.57 -13.80
C THR A 108 14.84 -11.81 -12.64
N GLU A 109 16.11 -11.41 -12.78
CA GLU A 109 16.76 -10.61 -11.74
C GLU A 109 16.11 -9.23 -11.63
N GLU A 110 15.64 -8.65 -12.73
CA GLU A 110 14.92 -7.38 -12.77
C GLU A 110 13.58 -7.48 -12.04
N ALA A 111 12.84 -8.59 -12.18
CA ALA A 111 11.60 -8.81 -11.45
C ALA A 111 11.83 -8.89 -9.93
N LYS A 112 12.92 -9.54 -9.48
CA LYS A 112 13.32 -9.55 -8.07
C LYS A 112 13.66 -8.14 -7.58
N LEU A 113 14.49 -7.41 -8.34
CA LEU A 113 14.87 -6.04 -7.99
C LEU A 113 13.64 -5.12 -7.89
N LEU A 114 12.72 -5.18 -8.86
CA LEU A 114 11.47 -4.41 -8.82
C LEU A 114 10.64 -4.72 -7.57
N SER A 115 10.55 -6.00 -7.16
CA SER A 115 9.83 -6.37 -5.94
C SER A 115 10.48 -5.84 -4.66
N GLN A 116 11.81 -5.81 -4.60
CA GLN A 116 12.56 -5.22 -3.48
C GLN A 116 12.37 -3.70 -3.39
N VAL A 117 12.36 -3.01 -4.54
CA VAL A 117 12.09 -1.57 -4.60
C VAL A 117 10.65 -1.29 -4.20
N LEU A 118 9.69 -2.09 -4.65
CA LEU A 118 8.29 -2.00 -4.23
C LEU A 118 8.14 -2.14 -2.71
N THR A 119 8.76 -3.15 -2.09
CA THR A 119 8.73 -3.30 -0.62
C THR A 119 9.29 -2.06 0.08
N ARG A 120 10.42 -1.53 -0.39
CA ARG A 120 11.00 -0.29 0.16
C ARG A 120 10.05 0.90 0.01
N ALA A 121 9.37 1.02 -1.13
CA ALA A 121 8.38 2.08 -1.36
C ALA A 121 7.19 1.94 -0.41
N CYS A 122 6.66 0.72 -0.21
CA CYS A 122 5.57 0.47 0.73
C CYS A 122 5.94 0.77 2.19
N VAL A 123 7.22 0.59 2.58
CA VAL A 123 7.72 1.04 3.90
C VAL A 123 7.62 2.55 4.04
N GLU A 124 8.02 3.32 3.04
CA GLU A 124 7.92 4.79 3.08
C GLU A 124 6.47 5.29 2.99
N VAL A 125 5.62 4.59 2.23
CA VAL A 125 4.16 4.85 2.20
C VAL A 125 3.56 4.63 3.59
N GLN A 126 3.86 3.51 4.26
CA GLN A 126 3.36 3.25 5.61
C GLN A 126 3.80 4.33 6.61
N LYS A 127 5.08 4.76 6.56
CA LYS A 127 5.56 5.88 7.39
C LYS A 127 4.80 7.17 7.09
N SER A 128 4.51 7.44 5.81
CA SER A 128 3.79 8.65 5.38
C SER A 128 2.36 8.65 5.92
N VAL A 129 1.67 7.51 5.80
CA VAL A 129 0.32 7.31 6.32
C VAL A 129 0.28 7.48 7.84
N ALA A 130 1.18 6.84 8.58
CA ALA A 130 1.29 7.02 10.03
C ALA A 130 1.56 8.49 10.42
N GLY A 131 2.31 9.22 9.58
CA GLY A 131 2.57 10.65 9.74
C GLY A 131 1.32 11.54 9.64
N LEU A 132 0.26 11.09 8.96
CA LEU A 132 -0.98 11.86 8.80
C LEU A 132 -1.71 12.08 10.13
N ARG A 133 -1.54 11.18 11.11
CA ARG A 133 -2.11 11.33 12.45
C ARG A 133 -1.59 12.58 13.18
N ASN A 134 -0.38 13.03 12.84
CA ASN A 134 0.25 14.18 13.47
C ASN A 134 0.96 15.07 12.44
N MET A 135 0.17 15.86 11.71
CA MET A 135 0.64 16.80 10.67
C MET A 135 1.44 18.02 11.22
N LYS A 136 1.99 17.94 12.43
CA LYS A 136 2.82 19.01 13.03
C LYS A 136 4.22 19.10 12.42
N ASP A 137 4.65 18.10 11.66
CA ASP A 137 5.93 18.11 10.92
C ASP A 137 5.70 17.91 9.41
N PRO A 138 5.32 18.96 8.67
CA PRO A 138 5.16 18.90 7.22
C PRO A 138 6.46 18.58 6.48
N GLU A 139 7.62 18.94 7.06
CA GLU A 139 8.92 18.66 6.46
C GLU A 139 9.25 17.16 6.48
N MET A 140 8.79 16.43 7.50
CA MET A 140 8.89 14.97 7.52
C MET A 140 8.09 14.34 6.40
N LEU A 141 6.82 14.73 6.21
CA LEU A 141 5.99 14.22 5.10
C LEU A 141 6.63 14.54 3.74
N ARG A 142 7.14 15.76 3.56
CA ARG A 142 7.86 16.16 2.34
C ARG A 142 9.08 15.27 2.07
N ARG A 143 9.87 14.95 3.09
CA ARG A 143 11.04 14.04 2.95
C ARG A 143 10.61 12.64 2.54
N LEU A 144 9.54 12.10 3.13
CA LEU A 144 9.03 10.77 2.77
C LEU A 144 8.51 10.74 1.32
N SER A 145 7.78 11.78 0.88
CA SER A 145 7.33 11.88 -0.52
C SER A 145 8.50 11.95 -1.52
N VAL A 146 9.57 12.66 -1.18
CA VAL A 146 10.80 12.70 -2.00
C VAL A 146 11.45 11.32 -2.07
N GLU A 147 11.49 10.57 -0.97
CA GLU A 147 12.05 9.23 -0.96
C GLU A 147 11.20 8.25 -1.78
N ILE A 148 9.87 8.33 -1.72
CA ILE A 148 8.98 7.52 -2.58
C ILE A 148 9.27 7.81 -4.06
N ASN A 149 9.40 9.07 -4.46
CA ASN A 149 9.73 9.42 -5.85
C ASN A 149 11.14 8.96 -6.24
N ARG A 150 12.11 8.95 -5.31
CA ARG A 150 13.44 8.37 -5.57
C ARG A 150 13.34 6.88 -5.89
N LEU A 151 12.51 6.13 -5.16
CA LEU A 151 12.29 4.69 -5.36
C LEU A 151 11.52 4.39 -6.65
N GLU A 152 10.57 5.26 -7.04
CA GLU A 152 9.93 5.21 -8.35
C GLU A 152 10.97 5.37 -9.47
N ASN A 153 11.83 6.39 -9.38
CA ASN A 153 12.90 6.59 -10.37
C ASN A 153 13.86 5.38 -10.44
N GLU A 154 14.18 4.77 -9.30
CA GLU A 154 14.99 3.54 -9.23
C GLU A 154 14.27 2.37 -9.95
N SER A 155 12.95 2.24 -9.79
CA SER A 155 12.15 1.22 -10.50
C SER A 155 12.13 1.46 -12.02
N ASP A 156 11.99 2.71 -12.45
CA ASP A 156 12.04 3.12 -13.85
C ASP A 156 13.39 2.78 -14.50
N GLU A 157 14.49 2.97 -13.76
CA GLU A 157 15.82 2.59 -14.22
C GLU A 157 15.94 1.08 -14.39
N VAL A 158 15.49 0.29 -13.42
CA VAL A 158 15.47 -1.18 -13.53
C VAL A 158 14.67 -1.63 -14.75
N LEU A 159 13.50 -1.02 -15.00
CA LEU A 159 12.67 -1.34 -16.15
C LEU A 159 13.33 -1.01 -17.50
N ARG A 160 14.12 0.07 -17.59
CA ARG A 160 14.86 0.43 -18.82
C ARG A 160 15.99 -0.54 -19.15
N HIS A 161 16.46 -1.30 -18.17
CA HIS A 161 17.55 -2.27 -18.31
C HIS A 161 17.07 -3.72 -18.51
N ALA A 162 15.76 -3.96 -18.45
CA ALA A 162 15.10 -5.25 -18.67
C ALA A 162 14.86 -5.55 -20.17
#